data_AF-A0A7J7PDA0-F1
#
_entry.id   AF-A0A7J7PDA0-F1
#
_cell.length_a   1.000
_cell.length_b   1.000
_cell.length_c   1.000
_cell.angle_alpha   90.00
_cell.angle_beta   90.00
_cell.angle_gamma   90.00
#
_symmetry.space_group_name_H-M   'P 1'
#
loop_
_entity.id
_entity.type
_entity.pdbx_description
1 polymer ?
#
loop_
_entity_poly.entity_id
_entity_poly.type
_entity_poly.pdbx_seq_one_letter_code
_entity_poly.pdbx_strand_id
1 'polypeptide(L)'
;MQIVHELQVQAGGSGTVLVQKCPVNFKLPTSNKGFEGAHVFQGKDGSRYLMGLCKGNFCGSSQRGRQPGNGRLVITKFNGKDAGAGCAWDHVKTINIPSKAYFEDYSDLAISGNQVAMILQASSAMWLGSFDFDTLTFAPGQGRVLNFPRTSNCDVKYCNVEGVAFLGAGRVLVVSDKAGKKKGPAVCHKHDQRISMFELP
;
A
#
# COMPACT_ATOMS: atom_id res chain seq x y z
N MET A 1 5.98 1.26 -17.82
CA MET A 1 5.73 -0.15 -17.46
C MET A 1 6.39 -0.39 -16.12
N GLN A 2 5.67 -0.94 -15.14
CA GLN A 2 6.23 -1.25 -13.82
C GLN A 2 7.16 -2.47 -13.94
N ILE A 3 8.23 -2.51 -13.16
CA ILE A 3 9.24 -3.58 -13.21
C ILE A 3 9.60 -3.96 -11.78
N VAL A 4 9.60 -5.26 -11.49
CA VAL A 4 10.14 -5.80 -10.23
C VAL A 4 11.62 -6.07 -10.44
N HIS A 5 12.46 -5.43 -9.62
CA HIS A 5 13.89 -5.72 -9.52
C HIS A 5 14.13 -6.60 -8.29
N GLU A 6 14.53 -7.85 -8.52
CA GLU A 6 15.02 -8.73 -7.47
C GLU A 6 16.53 -8.50 -7.35
N LEU A 7 16.96 -7.99 -6.19
CA LEU A 7 18.33 -7.63 -5.93
C LEU A 7 18.85 -8.48 -4.76
N GLN A 8 20.01 -9.10 -4.95
CA GLN A 8 20.74 -9.73 -3.86
C GLN A 8 21.65 -8.68 -3.22
N VAL A 9 21.42 -8.42 -1.94
CA VAL A 9 22.30 -7.58 -1.12
C VAL A 9 23.47 -8.44 -0.64
N GLN A 10 24.71 -8.00 -0.89
CA GLN A 10 25.91 -8.72 -0.48
C GLN A 10 26.34 -8.31 0.94
N ALA A 11 26.68 -9.29 1.77
CA ALA A 11 27.21 -9.01 3.10
C ALA A 11 28.61 -8.38 3.00
N GLY A 12 28.84 -7.25 3.68
CA GLY A 12 30.17 -6.64 3.84
C GLY A 12 30.66 -5.79 2.65
N GLY A 13 29.85 -5.56 1.62
CA GLY A 13 30.19 -4.69 0.49
C GLY A 13 29.09 -3.68 0.17
N SER A 14 29.41 -2.64 -0.62
CA SER A 14 28.45 -1.64 -1.12
C SER A 14 27.70 -2.08 -2.38
N GLY A 15 27.82 -3.36 -2.77
CA GLY A 15 27.30 -3.89 -4.03
C GLY A 15 25.94 -4.57 -3.90
N THR A 16 25.07 -4.34 -4.88
CA THR A 16 23.85 -5.10 -5.13
C THR A 16 23.98 -5.86 -6.44
N VAL A 17 23.71 -7.17 -6.43
CA VAL A 17 23.65 -7.95 -7.67
C VAL A 17 22.20 -8.01 -8.14
N LEU A 18 21.96 -7.63 -9.40
CA LEU A 18 20.66 -7.85 -10.02
C LEU A 18 20.47 -9.35 -10.26
N VAL A 19 19.55 -9.96 -9.51
CA VAL A 19 19.16 -11.36 -9.68
C VAL A 19 18.22 -11.46 -10.87
N GLN A 20 17.18 -10.63 -10.87
CA GLN A 20 16.13 -10.72 -11.87
C GLN A 20 15.42 -9.38 -12.09
N LYS A 21 15.00 -9.15 -13.34
CA LYS A 21 14.28 -7.96 -13.78
C LYS A 21 13.04 -8.36 -14.58
N CYS A 22 11.87 -8.33 -13.97
CA CYS A 22 10.63 -8.77 -14.63
C CYS A 22 9.61 -7.64 -14.75
N PRO A 23 9.07 -7.40 -15.95
CA PRO A 23 7.93 -6.51 -16.12
C PRO A 23 6.72 -6.99 -15.33
N VAL A 24 5.96 -6.04 -14.82
CA VAL A 24 4.59 -6.26 -14.38
C VAL A 24 3.68 -5.98 -15.56
N ASN A 25 2.95 -6.99 -16.01
CA ASN A 25 2.05 -6.93 -17.16
C ASN A 25 0.72 -6.27 -16.77
N PHE A 26 0.81 -5.06 -16.24
CA PHE A 26 -0.31 -4.18 -15.92
C PHE A 26 0.05 -2.74 -16.30
N LYS A 27 -0.80 -2.11 -17.12
CA LYS A 27 -0.61 -0.73 -17.57
C LYS A 27 -1.32 0.22 -16.61
N LEU A 28 -0.54 0.97 -15.83
CA LEU A 28 -1.08 2.10 -15.09
C LEU A 28 -1.57 3.18 -16.07
N PRO A 29 -2.72 3.83 -15.82
CA PRO A 29 -3.29 4.85 -16.70
C PRO A 29 -2.35 6.01 -17.04
N THR A 30 -1.40 6.32 -16.15
CA THR A 30 -0.47 7.43 -16.28
C THR A 30 0.98 6.97 -16.10
N SER A 31 1.88 7.46 -16.94
CA SER A 31 3.28 7.02 -17.01
C SER A 31 4.14 7.40 -15.79
N ASN A 32 3.74 8.40 -15.00
CA ASN A 32 4.48 8.90 -13.84
C ASN A 32 3.98 8.34 -12.49
N LYS A 33 3.24 7.22 -12.51
CA LYS A 33 2.71 6.58 -11.30
C LYS A 33 3.24 5.17 -11.13
N GLY A 34 3.39 4.77 -9.87
CA GLY A 34 3.67 3.41 -9.44
C GLY A 34 2.64 2.92 -8.42
N PHE A 35 2.91 1.76 -7.84
CA PHE A 35 2.22 1.32 -6.63
C PHE A 35 2.82 2.04 -5.43
N GLU A 36 1.99 2.50 -4.49
CA GLU A 36 2.48 3.18 -3.27
C GLU A 36 2.80 2.18 -2.16
N GLY A 37 2.03 1.09 -2.10
CA GLY A 37 2.30 -0.06 -1.24
C GLY A 37 2.34 -1.35 -2.06
N ALA A 38 3.10 -2.33 -1.58
CA ALA A 38 3.20 -3.64 -2.22
C ALA A 38 3.36 -4.77 -1.21
N HIS A 39 2.81 -5.94 -1.53
CA HIS A 39 2.99 -7.15 -0.75
C HIS A 39 3.14 -8.36 -1.66
N VAL A 40 4.07 -9.26 -1.36
CA VAL A 40 4.24 -10.53 -2.07
C VAL A 40 3.79 -11.65 -1.15
N PHE A 41 2.97 -12.56 -1.67
CA PHE A 41 2.48 -13.74 -0.95
C PHE A 41 2.56 -14.99 -1.83
N GLN A 42 2.55 -16.16 -1.20
CA GLN A 42 2.48 -17.44 -1.89
C GLN A 42 1.06 -18.00 -1.81
N GLY A 43 0.50 -18.39 -2.95
CA GLY A 43 -0.79 -19.08 -3.01
C GLY A 43 -0.68 -20.55 -2.62
N LYS A 44 -1.82 -21.20 -2.39
CA LYS A 44 -1.89 -22.64 -2.08
C LYS A 44 -1.30 -23.54 -3.16
N ASP A 45 -1.28 -23.06 -4.41
CA ASP A 45 -0.67 -23.74 -5.56
C ASP A 45 0.86 -23.56 -5.63
N GLY A 46 1.48 -22.94 -4.61
CA GLY A 46 2.90 -22.61 -4.57
C GLY A 46 3.30 -21.39 -5.39
N SER A 47 2.36 -20.77 -6.11
CA SER A 47 2.66 -19.63 -6.97
C SER A 47 2.89 -18.36 -6.17
N ARG A 48 3.80 -17.51 -6.66
CA ARG A 48 4.07 -16.20 -6.07
C ARG A 48 3.15 -15.14 -6.68
N TYR A 49 2.52 -14.35 -5.83
CA TYR A 49 1.63 -13.25 -6.21
C TYR A 49 2.17 -11.93 -5.67
N LEU A 50 2.02 -10.87 -6.46
CA LEU A 50 2.30 -9.50 -6.06
C LEU A 50 0.96 -8.76 -5.99
N MET A 51 0.70 -8.16 -4.83
CA MET A 51 -0.38 -7.24 -4.58
C MET A 51 0.18 -5.82 -4.58
N GLY A 52 -0.22 -5.01 -5.55
CA GLY A 52 0.14 -3.58 -5.64
C GLY A 52 -1.04 -2.67 -5.31
N LEU A 53 -0.83 -1.72 -4.40
CA LEU A 53 -1.80 -0.68 -4.07
C LEU A 53 -1.61 0.55 -4.94
N CYS A 54 -2.68 0.96 -5.60
CA CYS A 54 -2.69 2.19 -6.37
C CYS A 54 -2.85 3.41 -5.46
N LYS A 55 -2.02 4.47 -5.65
CA LYS A 55 -2.15 5.75 -4.93
C LYS A 55 -3.55 6.33 -5.02
N GLY A 56 -3.97 6.50 -6.26
CA GLY A 56 -5.23 7.14 -6.60
C GLY A 56 -6.31 6.11 -6.83
N ASN A 57 -7.53 6.54 -6.58
CA ASN A 57 -8.72 5.84 -6.96
C ASN A 57 -8.72 5.52 -8.47
N PHE A 58 -9.31 4.40 -8.86
CA PHE A 58 -9.27 3.83 -10.21
C PHE A 58 -7.85 3.58 -10.76
N CYS A 59 -6.82 3.56 -9.90
CA CYS A 59 -5.42 3.68 -10.30
C CYS A 59 -5.11 4.92 -11.16
N GLY A 60 -5.98 5.93 -11.12
CA GLY A 60 -5.88 7.16 -11.87
C GLY A 60 -5.13 8.26 -11.12
N SER A 61 -5.00 9.40 -11.77
CA SER A 61 -4.42 10.62 -11.20
C SER A 61 -5.42 11.77 -11.23
N SER A 62 -5.01 12.91 -10.67
CA SER A 62 -5.75 14.17 -10.77
C SER A 62 -7.17 14.04 -10.21
N GLN A 63 -8.15 14.74 -10.79
CA GLN A 63 -9.53 14.73 -10.31
C GLN A 63 -10.14 13.32 -10.23
N ARG A 64 -9.88 12.46 -11.23
CA ARG A 64 -10.37 11.07 -11.22
C ARG A 64 -9.72 10.24 -10.10
N GLY A 65 -8.41 10.37 -9.92
CA GLY A 65 -7.68 9.69 -8.85
C GLY A 65 -8.11 10.12 -7.44
N ARG A 66 -8.67 11.33 -7.31
CA ARG A 66 -9.18 11.90 -6.06
C ARG A 66 -10.63 11.56 -5.74
N GLN A 67 -11.34 10.84 -6.61
CA GLN A 67 -12.74 10.46 -6.38
C GLN A 67 -12.84 9.36 -5.33
N PRO A 68 -13.30 9.64 -4.10
CA PRO A 68 -13.17 8.70 -3.00
C PRO A 68 -14.00 7.42 -3.19
N GLY A 69 -13.62 6.36 -2.46
CA GLY A 69 -14.34 5.07 -2.44
C GLY A 69 -14.10 4.20 -3.67
N ASN A 70 -13.08 4.53 -4.46
CA ASN A 70 -12.76 3.84 -5.72
C ASN A 70 -11.32 3.30 -5.72
N GLY A 71 -10.79 2.96 -4.55
CA GLY A 71 -9.45 2.39 -4.40
C GLY A 71 -9.30 1.05 -5.12
N ARG A 72 -8.07 0.70 -5.48
CA ARG A 72 -7.77 -0.50 -6.26
C ARG A 72 -6.51 -1.19 -5.74
N LEU A 73 -6.60 -2.52 -5.63
CA LEU A 73 -5.45 -3.41 -5.54
C LEU A 73 -5.28 -4.13 -6.88
N VAL A 74 -4.05 -4.27 -7.35
CA VAL A 74 -3.70 -5.02 -8.54
C VAL A 74 -2.99 -6.28 -8.10
N ILE A 75 -3.54 -7.45 -8.45
CA ILE A 75 -2.93 -8.75 -8.20
C ILE A 75 -2.30 -9.25 -9.49
N THR A 76 -1.02 -9.58 -9.41
CA THR A 76 -0.27 -10.24 -10.49
C THR A 76 0.37 -11.52 -9.98
N LYS A 77 0.62 -12.48 -10.87
CA LYS A 77 1.23 -13.78 -10.58
C LYS A 77 2.57 -13.88 -11.30
N PHE A 78 3.61 -14.29 -10.60
CA PHE A 78 4.90 -14.54 -11.23
C PHE A 78 4.82 -15.77 -12.13
N ASN A 79 5.30 -15.65 -13.37
CA ASN A 79 5.16 -16.71 -14.38
C ASN A 79 6.21 -17.84 -14.27
N GLY A 80 7.09 -17.79 -13.28
CA GLY A 80 8.05 -18.86 -12.99
C GLY A 80 9.30 -18.86 -13.87
N LYS A 81 9.43 -17.96 -14.85
CA LYS A 81 10.55 -17.96 -15.80
C LYS A 81 11.72 -17.10 -15.28
N ASP A 82 12.94 -17.52 -15.61
CA ASP A 82 14.16 -16.79 -15.23
C ASP A 82 14.37 -15.50 -16.03
N ALA A 83 15.28 -14.66 -15.55
CA ALA A 83 15.75 -13.47 -16.27
C ALA A 83 16.22 -13.82 -17.69
N GLY A 84 15.75 -13.08 -18.70
CA GLY A 84 16.06 -13.33 -20.11
C GLY A 84 15.21 -14.41 -20.79
N ALA A 85 14.54 -15.29 -20.03
CA ALA A 85 13.59 -16.29 -20.54
C ALA A 85 12.14 -15.75 -20.66
N GLY A 86 11.97 -14.43 -20.60
CA GLY A 86 10.65 -13.79 -20.62
C GLY A 86 9.92 -13.83 -19.27
N CYS A 87 10.66 -13.69 -18.17
CA CYS A 87 10.07 -13.54 -16.84
C CYS A 87 9.07 -12.38 -16.78
N ALA A 88 7.97 -12.56 -16.06
CA ALA A 88 6.95 -11.54 -15.92
C ALA A 88 6.09 -11.77 -14.66
N TRP A 89 5.47 -10.68 -14.20
CA TRP A 89 4.36 -10.71 -13.27
C TRP A 89 3.07 -10.45 -14.05
N ASP A 90 2.35 -11.52 -14.38
CA ASP A 90 1.15 -11.51 -15.21
C ASP A 90 -0.06 -11.01 -14.43
N HIS A 91 -0.85 -10.11 -15.01
CA HIS A 91 -2.06 -9.61 -14.37
C HIS A 91 -3.07 -10.74 -14.17
N VAL A 92 -3.59 -10.83 -12.94
CA VAL A 92 -4.61 -11.82 -12.56
C VAL A 92 -5.94 -11.11 -12.34
N LYS A 93 -5.95 -10.07 -11.50
CA LYS A 93 -7.19 -9.41 -11.07
C LYS A 93 -6.91 -8.00 -10.59
N THR A 94 -7.85 -7.10 -10.86
CA THR A 94 -7.93 -5.80 -10.19
C THR A 94 -9.10 -5.84 -9.22
N ILE A 95 -8.82 -5.61 -7.94
CA ILE A 95 -9.79 -5.71 -6.86
C ILE A 95 -10.20 -4.30 -6.42
N ASN A 96 -11.51 -4.09 -6.29
CA ASN A 96 -12.02 -2.87 -5.68
C ASN A 96 -11.78 -2.94 -4.18
N ILE A 97 -11.10 -1.93 -3.64
CA ILE A 97 -11.08 -1.70 -2.19
C ILE A 97 -12.51 -1.45 -1.73
N PRO A 98 -12.95 -1.98 -0.56
CA PRO A 98 -14.33 -1.83 -0.10
C PRO A 98 -14.72 -0.36 -0.01
N SER A 99 -15.93 -0.01 -0.46
CA SER A 99 -16.39 1.39 -0.51
C SER A 99 -16.41 2.09 0.85
N LYS A 100 -16.46 1.35 1.96
CA LYS A 100 -16.30 1.88 3.33
C LYS A 100 -14.92 2.52 3.55
N ALA A 101 -13.90 2.11 2.81
CA ALA A 101 -12.63 2.83 2.70
C ALA A 101 -12.81 4.03 1.73
N TYR A 102 -13.70 4.95 2.10
CA TYR A 102 -14.13 6.05 1.24
C TYR A 102 -13.11 7.20 1.25
N PHE A 103 -12.06 7.07 0.45
CA PHE A 103 -10.89 7.92 0.62
C PHE A 103 -10.29 8.51 -0.66
N GLU A 104 -9.69 9.69 -0.54
CA GLU A 104 -9.11 10.45 -1.67
C GLU A 104 -7.82 9.82 -2.22
N ASP A 105 -6.93 9.32 -1.36
CA ASP A 105 -5.67 8.69 -1.73
C ASP A 105 -5.17 7.65 -0.71
N TYR A 106 -4.30 6.77 -1.16
CA TYR A 106 -3.69 5.70 -0.36
C TYR A 106 -2.17 5.87 -0.38
N SER A 107 -1.51 5.60 0.75
CA SER A 107 -0.05 5.72 0.85
C SER A 107 0.67 4.40 1.09
N ASP A 108 0.07 3.46 1.82
CA ASP A 108 0.71 2.15 2.06
C ASP A 108 -0.31 1.08 2.50
N LEU A 109 0.13 -0.18 2.45
CA LEU A 109 -0.57 -1.33 3.02
C LEU A 109 0.35 -2.22 3.86
N ALA A 110 -0.20 -2.81 4.91
CA ALA A 110 0.43 -3.89 5.66
C ALA A 110 -0.49 -5.10 5.73
N ILE A 111 0.12 -6.28 5.78
CA ILE A 111 -0.56 -7.57 5.88
C ILE A 111 -0.04 -8.30 7.13
N SER A 112 -0.94 -8.91 7.89
CA SER A 112 -0.61 -9.85 8.97
C SER A 112 -1.61 -10.99 9.00
N GLY A 113 -1.19 -12.18 8.55
CA GLY A 113 -2.12 -13.26 8.23
C GLY A 113 -3.15 -12.78 7.21
N ASN A 114 -4.44 -12.89 7.55
CA ASN A 114 -5.53 -12.38 6.70
C ASN A 114 -5.88 -10.91 6.97
N GLN A 115 -5.30 -10.27 7.99
CA GLN A 115 -5.58 -8.86 8.27
C GLN A 115 -4.84 -7.95 7.29
N VAL A 116 -5.53 -6.90 6.87
CA VAL A 116 -5.01 -5.85 5.99
C VAL A 116 -5.24 -4.50 6.65
N ALA A 117 -4.16 -3.74 6.81
CA ALA A 117 -4.20 -2.32 7.13
C ALA A 117 -3.84 -1.54 5.87
N MET A 118 -4.62 -0.52 5.52
CA MET A 118 -4.28 0.45 4.48
C MET A 118 -4.34 1.85 5.07
N ILE A 119 -3.27 2.62 4.89
CA ILE A 119 -3.19 3.99 5.42
C ILE A 119 -3.32 5.04 4.32
N LEU A 120 -3.64 6.25 4.77
CA LEU A 120 -4.22 7.29 3.96
C LEU A 120 -3.60 8.64 4.24
N GLN A 121 -2.90 9.14 3.23
CA GLN A 121 -2.11 10.35 3.33
C GLN A 121 -2.97 11.57 3.67
N ALA A 122 -4.00 11.87 2.86
CA ALA A 122 -4.78 13.09 3.02
C ALA A 122 -5.75 13.03 4.22
N SER A 123 -6.34 11.87 4.49
CA SER A 123 -7.40 11.74 5.50
C SER A 123 -6.88 11.46 6.91
N SER A 124 -5.60 11.11 7.11
CA SER A 124 -5.06 10.71 8.42
C SER A 124 -5.92 9.61 9.06
N ALA A 125 -6.11 8.55 8.29
CA ALA A 125 -6.93 7.42 8.66
C ALA A 125 -6.26 6.12 8.22
N MET A 126 -6.81 5.03 8.73
CA MET A 126 -6.46 3.67 8.35
C MET A 126 -7.74 2.88 8.14
N TRP A 127 -7.81 2.09 7.08
CA TRP A 127 -8.80 1.04 6.98
C TRP A 127 -8.19 -0.28 7.43
N LEU A 128 -8.90 -0.96 8.34
CA LEU A 128 -8.53 -2.27 8.84
C LEU A 128 -9.63 -3.26 8.44
N GLY A 129 -9.25 -4.37 7.81
CA GLY A 129 -10.17 -5.44 7.47
C GLY A 129 -9.43 -6.74 7.20
N SER A 130 -10.09 -7.65 6.49
CA SER A 130 -9.56 -8.96 6.16
C SER A 130 -9.55 -9.20 4.65
N PHE A 131 -8.55 -9.91 4.16
CA PHE A 131 -8.42 -10.33 2.78
C PHE A 131 -8.28 -11.85 2.70
N ASP A 132 -9.06 -12.44 1.80
CA ASP A 132 -8.99 -13.85 1.45
C ASP A 132 -8.00 -14.00 0.29
N PHE A 133 -6.84 -14.56 0.60
CA PHE A 133 -5.74 -14.79 -0.35
C PHE A 133 -6.01 -15.95 -1.31
N ASP A 134 -6.98 -16.82 -1.01
CA ASP A 134 -7.35 -17.91 -1.90
C ASP A 134 -8.30 -17.42 -2.99
N THR A 135 -9.34 -16.67 -2.61
CA THR A 135 -10.34 -16.14 -3.55
C THR A 135 -9.94 -14.79 -4.14
N LEU A 136 -8.88 -14.17 -3.62
CA LEU A 136 -8.42 -12.84 -3.99
C LEU A 136 -9.55 -11.81 -3.86
N THR A 137 -10.13 -11.73 -2.65
CA THR A 137 -11.21 -10.80 -2.32
C THR A 137 -11.09 -10.26 -0.91
N PHE A 138 -11.67 -9.09 -0.66
CA PHE A 138 -11.88 -8.62 0.71
C PHE A 138 -13.04 -9.37 1.36
N ALA A 139 -12.89 -9.75 2.63
CA ALA A 139 -13.95 -10.38 3.40
C ALA A 139 -15.16 -9.42 3.51
N PRO A 140 -16.36 -9.82 3.07
CA PRO A 140 -17.53 -8.97 3.14
C PRO A 140 -17.85 -8.51 4.56
N GLY A 141 -18.16 -7.23 4.74
CA GLY A 141 -18.65 -6.67 6.01
C GLY A 141 -17.62 -6.52 7.13
N GLN A 142 -16.39 -7.04 7.01
CA GLN A 142 -15.41 -7.07 8.11
C GLN A 142 -14.46 -5.88 8.20
N GLY A 143 -14.58 -4.90 7.30
CA GLY A 143 -13.74 -3.70 7.30
C GLY A 143 -14.28 -2.55 8.13
N ARG A 144 -13.39 -1.83 8.83
CA ARG A 144 -13.69 -0.57 9.53
C ARG A 144 -12.62 0.49 9.27
N VAL A 145 -13.04 1.75 9.31
CA VAL A 145 -12.13 2.90 9.26
C VAL A 145 -11.79 3.31 10.68
N LEU A 146 -10.51 3.46 10.96
CA LEU A 146 -9.94 3.96 12.20
C LEU A 146 -9.27 5.31 11.91
N ASN A 147 -9.67 6.35 12.63
CA ASN A 147 -9.02 7.65 12.52
C ASN A 147 -7.78 7.67 13.41
N PHE A 148 -6.68 8.22 12.91
CA PHE A 148 -5.58 8.59 13.81
C PHE A 148 -6.04 9.70 14.76
N PRO A 149 -5.39 9.86 15.92
CA PRO A 149 -5.80 10.85 16.91
C PRO A 149 -5.98 12.25 16.32
N ARG A 150 -7.08 12.90 16.69
CA ARG A 150 -7.41 14.28 16.28
C ARG A 150 -7.17 15.27 17.41
N THR A 151 -7.14 16.56 17.10
CA THR A 151 -7.19 17.63 18.13
C THR A 151 -8.54 17.64 18.84
N SER A 152 -8.66 18.41 19.91
CA SER A 152 -9.95 18.67 20.58
C SER A 152 -10.98 19.28 19.64
N ASN A 153 -10.53 19.96 18.58
CA ASN A 153 -11.37 20.56 17.55
C ASN A 153 -11.55 19.64 16.33
N CYS A 154 -11.23 18.35 16.46
CA CYS A 154 -11.30 17.34 15.41
C CYS A 154 -10.33 17.54 14.23
N ASP A 155 -9.32 18.40 14.35
CA ASP A 155 -8.30 18.57 13.31
C ASP A 155 -7.36 17.37 13.20
N VAL A 156 -6.80 17.16 12.01
CA VAL A 156 -5.72 16.19 11.77
C VAL A 156 -4.50 16.53 12.63
N LYS A 157 -4.01 15.57 13.43
CA LYS A 157 -2.69 15.66 14.09
C LYS A 157 -1.57 14.99 13.30
N TYR A 158 -1.85 13.82 12.73
CA TYR A 158 -0.89 13.00 11.99
C TYR A 158 -1.02 13.27 10.49
N CYS A 159 -0.32 14.27 10.00
CA CYS A 159 -0.32 14.60 8.57
C CYS A 159 0.67 13.71 7.81
N ASN A 160 0.45 13.51 6.51
CA ASN A 160 1.35 12.79 5.61
C ASN A 160 1.80 11.43 6.17
N VAL A 161 0.85 10.59 6.59
CA VAL A 161 1.16 9.20 6.95
C VAL A 161 1.53 8.44 5.67
N GLU A 162 2.71 7.83 5.65
CA GLU A 162 3.30 7.26 4.42
C GLU A 162 3.66 5.78 4.53
N GLY A 163 3.80 5.22 5.74
CA GLY A 163 4.08 3.80 5.90
C GLY A 163 3.38 3.18 7.10
N VAL A 164 3.04 1.90 6.97
CA VAL A 164 2.40 1.11 8.02
C VAL A 164 3.01 -0.28 8.10
N ALA A 165 3.15 -0.81 9.32
CA ALA A 165 3.54 -2.19 9.55
C ALA A 165 2.80 -2.74 10.76
N PHE A 166 2.41 -4.02 10.73
CA PHE A 166 1.88 -4.68 11.91
C PHE A 166 3.00 -4.99 12.91
N LEU A 167 2.72 -4.84 14.21
CA LEU A 167 3.62 -5.22 15.30
C LEU A 167 2.93 -6.26 16.20
N GLY A 168 2.93 -7.50 15.75
CA GLY A 168 2.18 -8.59 16.37
C GLY A 168 0.67 -8.38 16.28
N ALA A 169 -0.09 -9.09 17.10
CA ALA A 169 -1.54 -8.94 17.17
C ALA A 169 -1.91 -7.62 17.85
N GLY A 170 -2.80 -6.84 17.24
CA GLY A 170 -3.43 -5.68 17.88
C GLY A 170 -2.60 -4.40 17.90
N ARG A 171 -1.47 -4.30 17.18
CA ARG A 171 -0.71 -3.05 17.07
C ARG A 171 -0.19 -2.79 15.67
N VAL A 172 -0.03 -1.52 15.35
CA VAL A 172 0.62 -1.05 14.11
C VAL A 172 1.67 0.00 14.41
N LEU A 173 2.76 -0.05 13.65
CA LEU A 173 3.72 1.03 13.50
C LEU A 173 3.30 1.88 12.30
N VAL A 174 3.32 3.19 12.44
CA VAL A 174 3.00 4.14 11.38
C VAL A 174 4.09 5.20 11.31
N VAL A 175 4.50 5.55 10.10
CA VAL A 175 5.47 6.62 9.85
C VAL A 175 4.83 7.76 9.08
N SER A 176 5.21 8.99 9.44
CA SER A 176 4.80 10.21 8.74
C SER A 176 6.01 10.91 8.11
N ASP A 177 5.80 11.50 6.94
CA ASP A 177 6.80 12.37 6.30
C ASP A 177 6.61 13.84 6.70
N LYS A 178 7.57 14.66 6.32
CA LYS A 178 7.56 16.11 6.53
C LYS A 178 6.45 16.76 5.71
N ALA A 179 5.68 17.66 6.33
CA ALA A 179 4.81 18.54 5.57
C ALA A 179 5.64 19.44 4.61
N GLY A 180 5.15 19.60 3.38
CA GLY A 180 5.85 20.34 2.33
C GLY A 180 6.19 21.80 2.67
N LYS A 181 7.07 22.40 1.86
CA LYS A 181 7.69 23.73 2.09
C LYS A 181 6.71 24.90 2.28
N LYS A 182 5.49 24.82 1.77
CA LYS A 182 4.41 25.75 2.15
C LYS A 182 3.90 25.26 3.50
N LYS A 183 4.31 25.93 4.59
CA LYS A 183 3.96 25.57 5.98
C LYS A 183 2.54 25.00 6.01
N GLY A 184 2.45 23.67 6.17
CA GLY A 184 1.17 23.04 6.46
C GLY A 184 0.59 23.63 7.75
N PRO A 185 -0.66 23.30 8.10
CA PRO A 185 -1.23 23.71 9.38
C PRO A 185 -0.24 23.42 10.52
N ALA A 186 0.01 24.39 11.41
CA ALA A 186 1.04 24.27 12.45
C ALA A 186 0.89 23.00 13.32
N VAL A 187 -0.34 22.48 13.41
CA VAL A 187 -0.66 21.21 14.07
C VAL A 187 0.07 20.00 13.47
N CYS A 188 0.36 19.99 12.16
CA CYS A 188 1.08 18.90 11.48
C CYS A 188 2.53 18.81 11.95
N HIS A 189 3.20 19.95 12.18
CA HIS A 189 4.63 19.99 12.46
C HIS A 189 5.06 19.25 13.73
N LYS A 190 4.15 19.06 14.70
CA LYS A 190 4.44 18.31 15.92
C LYS A 190 4.58 16.79 15.69
N HIS A 191 3.99 16.29 14.60
CA HIS A 191 3.96 14.87 14.26
C HIS A 191 4.48 14.58 12.85
N ASP A 192 5.05 15.56 12.16
CA ASP A 192 5.83 15.38 10.93
C ASP A 192 7.10 14.56 11.23
N GLN A 193 7.56 13.77 10.26
CA GLN A 193 8.81 12.99 10.34
C GLN A 193 8.88 12.09 11.58
N ARG A 194 7.77 11.41 11.90
CA ARG A 194 7.63 10.66 13.16
C ARG A 194 7.31 9.21 12.93
N ILE A 195 7.85 8.36 13.80
CA ILE A 195 7.45 6.97 13.96
C ILE A 195 6.52 6.91 15.17
N SER A 196 5.32 6.35 15.01
CA SER A 196 4.33 6.19 16.08
C SER A 196 3.78 4.78 16.10
N MET A 197 3.54 4.26 17.30
CA MET A 197 2.88 2.98 17.50
C MET A 197 1.45 3.23 17.97
N PHE A 198 0.50 2.49 17.41
CA PHE A 198 -0.91 2.55 17.76
C PHE A 198 -1.41 1.16 18.16
N GLU A 199 -2.19 1.12 19.23
CA GLU A 199 -2.97 -0.06 19.60
C GLU A 199 -4.28 -0.07 18.81
N LEU A 200 -4.62 -1.24 18.26
CA LEU A 200 -5.85 -1.48 17.53
C LEU A 200 -6.97 -1.86 18.53
N PRO A 201 -8.20 -1.40 18.28
CA PRO A 201 -9.35 -1.73 19.14
C PRO A 201 -9.84 -3.16 18.95
#